data_AF-A0A6A2F1D4-F1
#
_entry.id   AF-A0A6A2F1D4-F1
#
_cell.length_a   1.000
_cell.length_b   1.000
_cell.length_c   1.000
_cell.angle_alpha   90.00
_cell.angle_beta   90.00
_cell.angle_gamma   90.00
#
_symmetry.space_group_name_H-M   'P 1'
#
loop_
_entity.id
_entity.type
_entity.pdbx_description
1 polymer ?
#
loop_
_entity_poly.entity_id
_entity_poly.type
_entity_poly.pdbx_seq_one_letter_code
_entity_poly.pdbx_strand_id
1 'polypeptide(L)'
;MILIRTKEKKFKVKALIIFCLIMGYLLVNNLNNRRLKKHFDFFDSTELSGLISYIEYREKMQVISLKNSVTKYYFHPYVVSTNGKSVFFDDLAQPNDSVYKPAFSDTLFVIKAKNEIYKFTFYHPN
;
A
#
# COMPACT_ATOMS: atom_id res chain seq x y z
N MET A 1 -43.91 29.96 -21.50
CA MET A 1 -42.72 29.40 -22.17
C MET A 1 -41.38 29.67 -21.45
N ILE A 2 -41.19 30.81 -20.77
CA ILE A 2 -39.89 31.20 -20.13
C ILE A 2 -39.52 30.34 -18.90
N LEU A 3 -40.49 29.91 -18.09
CA LEU A 3 -40.29 29.12 -16.86
C LEU A 3 -39.75 27.69 -17.10
N ILE A 4 -40.08 27.07 -18.24
CA ILE A 4 -39.59 25.72 -18.58
C ILE A 4 -38.10 25.80 -18.95
N ARG A 5 -37.72 26.84 -19.71
CA ARG A 5 -36.35 27.08 -20.17
C ARG A 5 -35.37 27.35 -19.03
N THR A 6 -35.81 27.95 -17.92
CA THR A 6 -34.97 28.19 -16.74
C THR A 6 -34.79 26.94 -15.88
N LYS A 7 -35.82 26.08 -15.77
CA LYS A 7 -35.71 24.78 -15.09
C LYS A 7 -34.73 23.85 -15.81
N GLU A 8 -34.78 23.79 -17.14
CA GLU A 8 -33.83 23.00 -17.95
C GLU A 8 -32.39 23.47 -17.79
N LYS A 9 -32.14 24.78 -17.79
CA LYS A 9 -30.80 25.34 -17.55
C LYS A 9 -30.28 24.96 -16.15
N LYS A 10 -31.11 25.08 -15.12
CA LYS A 10 -30.74 24.67 -13.74
C LYS A 10 -30.45 23.18 -13.64
N PHE A 11 -31.20 22.33 -14.33
CA PHE A 11 -30.95 20.90 -14.39
C PHE A 11 -29.61 20.58 -15.07
N LYS A 12 -29.32 21.19 -16.23
CA LYS A 12 -28.04 21.00 -16.94
C LYS A 12 -26.84 21.42 -16.10
N VAL A 13 -26.94 22.54 -15.38
CA VAL A 13 -25.88 22.99 -14.46
C VAL A 13 -25.67 21.99 -13.32
N LYS A 14 -26.74 21.49 -12.69
CA LYS A 14 -26.63 20.46 -11.64
C LYS A 14 -26.01 19.16 -12.16
N ALA A 15 -26.44 18.70 -13.34
CA ALA A 15 -25.87 17.52 -13.98
C ALA A 15 -24.38 17.69 -14.28
N LEU A 16 -23.97 18.87 -14.77
CA LEU A 16 -22.57 19.20 -15.00
C LEU A 16 -21.74 19.18 -13.71
N ILE A 17 -22.27 19.73 -12.62
CA ILE A 17 -21.58 19.70 -11.31
C ILE A 17 -21.38 18.26 -10.83
N ILE A 18 -22.42 17.42 -10.90
CA ILE A 18 -22.33 16.01 -10.51
C ILE A 18 -21.31 15.27 -11.39
N PHE A 19 -21.34 15.51 -12.69
CA PHE A 19 -20.37 14.92 -13.62
C PHE A 19 -18.93 15.33 -13.29
N CYS A 20 -18.68 16.61 -13.01
CA CYS A 20 -17.37 17.09 -12.59
C CYS A 20 -16.89 16.45 -11.29
N LEU A 21 -17.79 16.24 -10.31
CA LEU A 21 -17.46 15.56 -9.06
C LEU A 21 -17.08 14.09 -9.29
N ILE A 22 -17.84 13.37 -10.12
CA ILE A 22 -17.54 11.97 -10.48
C ILE A 22 -16.19 11.89 -11.20
N MET A 23 -15.96 12.75 -12.20
CA MET A 23 -14.69 12.77 -12.93
C MET A 23 -13.52 13.13 -12.02
N GLY A 24 -13.69 14.09 -11.12
CA GLY A 24 -12.69 14.43 -10.11
C GLY A 24 -12.34 13.25 -9.22
N TYR A 25 -13.35 12.52 -8.72
CA TYR A 25 -13.16 11.31 -7.92
C TYR A 25 -12.40 10.22 -8.69
N LEU A 26 -12.77 9.95 -9.94
CA LEU A 26 -12.11 8.95 -10.78
C LEU A 26 -10.64 9.31 -11.07
N LEU A 27 -10.34 10.60 -11.31
CA LEU A 27 -8.97 11.08 -11.52
C LEU A 27 -8.11 10.88 -10.27
N VAL A 28 -8.62 11.24 -9.09
CA VAL A 28 -7.89 11.07 -7.82
C VAL A 28 -7.60 9.59 -7.55
N ASN A 29 -8.58 8.69 -7.75
CA ASN A 29 -8.37 7.26 -7.58
C ASN A 29 -7.31 6.70 -8.54
N ASN A 30 -7.34 7.09 -9.81
CA ASN A 30 -6.35 6.66 -10.78
C ASN A 30 -4.93 7.12 -10.44
N LEU A 31 -4.79 8.38 -9.98
CA LEU A 31 -3.48 8.90 -9.53
C LEU A 31 -2.97 8.15 -8.30
N ASN A 32 -3.86 7.85 -7.36
CA ASN A 32 -3.50 7.10 -6.16
C ASN A 32 -3.04 5.68 -6.49
N ASN A 33 -3.77 4.96 -7.35
CA ASN A 33 -3.40 3.60 -7.77
C ASN A 33 -2.04 3.57 -8.46
N ARG A 34 -1.74 4.54 -9.33
CA ARG A 34 -0.42 4.65 -9.96
C ARG A 34 0.70 4.89 -8.95
N ARG A 35 0.44 5.69 -7.91
CA ARG A 35 1.41 5.96 -6.84
C ARG A 35 1.67 4.70 -6.02
N LEU A 36 0.62 3.98 -5.62
CA LEU A 36 0.73 2.71 -4.88
C LEU A 36 1.51 1.67 -5.70
N LYS A 37 1.21 1.56 -7.00
CA LYS A 37 1.95 0.70 -7.93
C LYS A 37 3.43 1.05 -7.97
N LYS A 38 3.79 2.33 -8.10
CA LYS A 38 5.19 2.77 -8.10
C LYS A 38 5.92 2.42 -6.80
N HIS A 39 5.26 2.58 -5.66
CA HIS A 39 5.83 2.24 -4.36
C HIS A 39 6.07 0.73 -4.22
N PHE A 40 5.10 -0.06 -4.68
CA PHE A 40 5.25 -1.51 -4.71
C PHE A 40 6.33 -1.95 -5.70
N ASP A 41 6.34 -1.43 -6.94
CA ASP A 41 7.36 -1.75 -7.96
C ASP A 41 8.78 -1.44 -7.43
N PHE A 42 8.93 -0.36 -6.66
CA PHE A 42 10.19 -0.02 -5.99
C PHE A 42 10.56 -1.05 -4.91
N PHE A 43 9.63 -1.45 -4.05
CA PHE A 43 9.87 -2.49 -3.06
C PHE A 43 10.21 -3.84 -3.69
N ASP A 44 9.46 -4.25 -4.72
CA ASP A 44 9.64 -5.50 -5.44
C ASP A 44 11.01 -5.56 -6.10
N SER A 45 11.42 -4.51 -6.81
CA SER A 45 12.73 -4.45 -7.47
C SER A 45 13.92 -4.24 -6.53
N THR A 46 13.71 -3.90 -5.27
CA THR A 46 14.80 -3.63 -4.33
C THR A 46 15.19 -4.87 -3.53
N GLU A 47 16.49 -5.13 -3.44
CA GLU A 47 17.04 -6.01 -2.40
C GLU A 47 17.00 -5.27 -1.06
N LEU A 48 16.37 -5.90 -0.08
CA LEU A 48 16.17 -5.32 1.24
C LEU A 48 16.88 -6.17 2.26
N SER A 49 17.86 -5.62 2.96
CA SER A 49 18.62 -6.30 4.00
C SER A 49 18.98 -5.31 5.09
N GLY A 50 18.61 -5.61 6.34
CA GLY A 50 18.97 -4.77 7.49
C GLY A 50 18.01 -4.91 8.65
N LEU A 51 18.18 -4.04 9.65
CA LEU A 51 17.32 -4.00 10.83
C LEU A 51 16.15 -3.05 10.61
N ILE A 52 14.95 -3.45 11.00
CA ILE A 52 13.79 -2.55 10.98
C ILE A 52 14.01 -1.41 11.98
N SER A 53 13.78 -0.17 11.56
CA SER A 53 13.76 1.00 12.44
C SER A 53 12.34 1.50 12.70
N TYR A 54 11.43 1.28 11.76
CA TYR A 54 10.09 1.81 11.78
C TYR A 54 9.12 0.88 11.05
N ILE A 55 7.89 0.77 11.58
CA ILE A 55 6.78 0.03 10.98
C ILE A 55 5.52 0.91 11.09
N GLU A 56 4.76 1.00 10.00
CA GLU A 56 3.50 1.73 9.94
C GLU A 56 2.55 1.08 8.95
N TYR A 57 1.26 1.05 9.26
CA TYR A 57 0.22 0.76 8.29
C TYR A 57 -0.35 2.06 7.72
N ARG A 58 -0.19 2.29 6.41
CA ARG A 58 -0.61 3.53 5.74
C ARG A 58 -1.11 3.24 4.33
N GLU A 59 -2.18 3.94 3.91
CA GLU A 59 -2.73 3.82 2.54
C GLU A 59 -3.04 2.35 2.14
N LYS A 60 -3.44 1.51 3.12
CA LYS A 60 -3.68 0.05 2.99
C LYS A 60 -2.43 -0.81 2.74
N MET A 61 -1.24 -0.23 2.87
CA MET A 61 0.05 -0.89 2.74
C MET A 61 0.74 -0.98 4.11
N GLN A 62 1.57 -2.01 4.27
CA GLN A 62 2.60 -2.01 5.30
C GLN A 62 3.78 -1.18 4.82
N VAL A 63 4.35 -0.41 5.73
CA VAL A 63 5.47 0.48 5.49
C VAL A 63 6.57 0.16 6.48
N ILE A 64 7.77 -0.10 5.99
CA ILE A 64 8.96 -0.27 6.84
C ILE A 64 10.07 0.70 6.44
N SER A 65 10.88 1.09 7.41
CA SER A 65 12.20 1.69 7.19
C SER A 65 13.27 0.84 7.84
N LEU A 66 14.46 0.86 7.27
CA LEU A 66 15.63 0.20 7.85
C LEU A 66 16.43 1.17 8.71
N LYS A 67 17.19 0.63 9.65
CA LYS A 67 18.19 1.36 10.43
C LYS A 67 19.23 1.93 9.46
N ASN A 68 19.61 3.19 9.67
CA ASN A 68 20.52 3.95 8.80
C ASN A 68 20.00 4.20 7.37
N SER A 69 18.69 4.07 7.13
CA SER A 69 18.07 4.46 5.86
C SER A 69 16.88 5.38 6.09
N VAL A 70 16.76 6.41 5.26
CA VAL A 70 15.57 7.28 5.21
C VAL A 70 14.50 6.75 4.26
N THR A 71 14.82 5.69 3.51
CA THR A 71 13.92 5.07 2.54
C THR A 71 12.78 4.35 3.25
N LYS A 72 11.56 4.54 2.74
CA LYS A 72 10.37 3.81 3.14
C LYS A 72 10.02 2.78 2.07
N TYR A 73 9.78 1.56 2.50
CA TYR A 73 9.41 0.44 1.66
C TYR A 73 7.95 0.08 1.90
N TYR A 74 7.17 0.04 0.84
CA TYR A 74 5.72 -0.15 0.91
C TYR A 74 5.34 -1.47 0.26
N PHE A 75 4.57 -2.30 0.96
CA PHE A 75 4.16 -3.61 0.45
C PHE A 75 2.84 -4.07 1.05
N HIS A 76 2.21 -5.07 0.42
CA HIS A 76 0.98 -5.69 0.89
C HIS A 76 1.25 -7.15 1.25
N PRO A 77 1.67 -7.45 2.50
CA PRO A 77 1.90 -8.82 2.90
C PRO A 77 0.57 -9.59 2.96
N TYR A 78 0.61 -10.84 2.54
CA TYR A 78 -0.45 -11.78 2.86
C TYR A 78 -0.47 -12.04 4.37
N VAL A 79 -1.66 -12.35 4.87
CA VAL A 79 -1.81 -12.94 6.20
C VAL A 79 -1.21 -14.33 6.15
N VAL A 80 -0.14 -14.56 6.90
CA VAL A 80 0.55 -15.84 6.90
C VAL A 80 -0.03 -16.67 8.04
N SER A 81 -0.45 -17.90 7.75
CA SER A 81 -0.79 -18.84 8.81
C SER A 81 0.49 -19.44 9.39
N THR A 82 0.79 -19.13 10.64
CA THR A 82 1.87 -19.82 11.39
C THR A 82 1.24 -20.58 12.54
N ASN A 83 1.46 -21.90 12.61
CA ASN A 83 0.88 -22.78 13.64
C ASN A 83 -0.66 -22.69 13.75
N GLY A 84 -1.36 -22.57 12.61
CA GLY A 84 -2.82 -22.49 12.57
C GLY A 84 -3.41 -21.13 12.98
N LYS A 85 -2.58 -20.11 13.21
CA LYS A 85 -3.02 -18.74 13.49
C LYS A 85 -2.65 -17.82 12.33
N SER A 86 -3.62 -17.01 11.92
CA SER A 86 -3.39 -15.88 11.03
C SER A 86 -2.51 -14.86 11.71
N VAL A 87 -1.35 -14.57 11.12
CA VAL A 87 -0.39 -13.59 11.63
C VAL A 87 -0.23 -12.49 10.61
N PHE A 88 -0.47 -11.25 11.04
CA PHE A 88 -0.22 -10.06 10.26
C PHE A 88 1.23 -9.59 10.45
N PHE A 89 1.76 -8.90 9.44
CA PHE A 89 3.15 -8.44 9.47
C PHE A 89 3.40 -7.44 10.61
N ASP A 90 2.49 -6.49 10.82
CA ASP A 90 2.55 -5.46 11.86
C ASP A 90 2.38 -5.99 13.28
N ASP A 91 1.67 -7.11 13.45
CA ASP A 91 1.60 -7.80 14.74
C ASP A 91 2.89 -8.54 15.08
N LEU A 92 3.56 -9.09 14.05
CA LEU A 92 4.73 -9.92 14.24
C LEU A 92 6.03 -9.12 14.23
N ALA A 93 6.27 -8.32 13.19
CA ALA A 93 7.53 -7.61 13.01
C ALA A 93 7.64 -6.45 14.01
N GLN A 94 8.85 -6.23 14.52
CA GLN A 94 9.14 -5.19 15.49
C GLN A 94 10.42 -4.44 15.11
N PRO A 95 10.58 -3.18 15.56
CA PRO A 95 11.85 -2.50 15.46
C PRO A 95 13.00 -3.34 16.03
N ASN A 96 14.14 -3.33 15.35
CA ASN A 96 15.34 -4.16 15.56
C ASN A 96 15.25 -5.62 15.11
N ASP A 97 14.12 -6.11 14.57
CA ASP A 97 14.15 -7.36 13.82
C ASP A 97 14.98 -7.20 12.55
N SER A 98 15.67 -8.27 12.15
CA SER A 98 16.37 -8.30 10.86
C SER A 98 15.40 -8.70 9.76
N VAL A 99 15.51 -8.07 8.61
CA VAL A 99 14.71 -8.37 7.43
C VAL A 99 15.60 -8.64 6.24
N TYR A 100 15.17 -9.58 5.42
CA TYR A 100 15.83 -9.92 4.17
C TYR A 100 14.81 -10.18 3.06
N LYS A 101 15.02 -9.61 1.88
CA LYS A 101 14.24 -9.88 0.67
C LYS A 101 15.17 -9.71 -0.54
N PRO A 102 15.36 -10.73 -1.39
CA PRO A 102 16.02 -10.57 -2.67
C PRO A 102 15.28 -9.61 -3.60
N ALA A 103 15.97 -8.93 -4.52
CA ALA A 103 15.32 -8.18 -5.59
C ALA A 103 14.41 -9.10 -6.43
N PHE A 104 13.22 -8.61 -6.81
CA PHE A 104 12.17 -9.31 -7.56
C PHE A 104 11.66 -10.61 -6.92
N SER A 105 11.83 -10.77 -5.60
CA SER A 105 11.25 -11.86 -4.82
C SER A 105 9.89 -11.45 -4.30
N ASP A 106 8.93 -12.39 -4.27
CA ASP A 106 7.60 -12.23 -3.68
C ASP A 106 7.59 -12.47 -2.15
N THR A 107 8.75 -12.79 -1.57
CA THR A 107 8.91 -13.23 -0.20
C THR A 107 9.86 -12.32 0.58
N LEU A 108 9.39 -11.83 1.73
CA LEU A 108 10.15 -11.09 2.74
C LEU A 108 10.35 -11.97 3.97
N PHE A 109 11.59 -12.12 4.40
CA PHE A 109 11.98 -12.84 5.61
C PHE A 109 12.09 -11.86 6.77
N VAL A 110 11.47 -12.19 7.90
CA VAL A 110 11.67 -11.52 9.19
C VAL A 110 12.40 -12.49 10.10
N ILE A 111 13.57 -12.08 10.57
CA ILE A 111 14.49 -12.87 11.38
C ILE A 111 14.52 -12.25 12.78
N LYS A 112 14.01 -13.00 13.76
CA LYS A 112 13.99 -12.60 15.16
C LYS A 112 15.34 -12.80 15.82
N ALA A 113 15.55 -12.12 16.95
CA ALA A 113 16.76 -12.28 17.77
C ALA A 113 17.05 -13.72 18.22
N LYS A 114 16.03 -14.59 18.30
CA LYS A 114 16.16 -16.02 18.64
C LYS A 114 16.33 -16.94 17.42
N ASN A 115 16.70 -16.38 16.26
CA ASN A 115 16.79 -17.10 14.98
C ASN A 115 15.46 -17.72 14.49
N GLU A 116 14.32 -17.25 15.00
CA GLU A 116 13.03 -17.60 14.43
C GLU A 116 12.86 -16.84 13.11
N ILE A 117 12.54 -17.56 12.04
CA ILE A 117 12.39 -16.99 10.69
C ILE A 117 10.93 -17.10 10.27
N TYR A 118 10.34 -15.95 9.98
CA TYR A 118 8.99 -15.84 9.44
C TYR A 118 9.06 -15.39 8.00
N LYS A 119 8.24 -16.00 7.14
CA LYS A 119 8.19 -15.70 5.71
C LYS A 119 6.87 -15.03 5.41
N PHE A 120 6.91 -13.87 4.79
CA PHE A 120 5.74 -13.14 4.31
C PHE A 120 5.78 -13.06 2.80
N THR A 121 4.77 -13.62 2.16
CA THR A 121 4.55 -13.42 0.72
C THR A 121 3.72 -12.16 0.48
N PHE A 122 3.80 -11.57 -0.72
CA PHE A 122 3.00 -10.40 -1.09
C PHE A 122 2.49 -10.49 -2.53
N TYR A 123 1.42 -9.76 -2.84
CA TYR A 123 0.85 -9.70 -4.19
C TYR A 123 1.24 -8.43 -4.92
N HIS A 124 1.45 -8.53 -6.24
CA HIS A 124 1.49 -7.38 -7.13
C HIS A 124 0.09 -6.76 -7.19
N PRO A 125 -0.07 -5.47 -6.86
CA PRO A 125 -1.33 -4.79 -7.10
C PRO A 125 -1.59 -4.73 -8.61
N ASN A 126 -2.64 -5.43 -9.05
CA ASN A 126 -3.15 -5.39 -10.43
C ASN A 126 -3.65 -3.98 -10.81
#